data_AF-A0A231NXK4-F1
#
_entry.id   AF-A0A231NXK4-F1
#
_cell.length_a   1.000
_cell.length_b   1.000
_cell.length_c   1.000
_cell.angle_alpha   90.00
_cell.angle_beta   90.00
_cell.angle_gamma   90.00
#
_symmetry.space_group_name_H-M   'P 1'
#
loop_
_entity.id
_entity.type
_entity.pdbx_description
1 polymer ?
#
loop_
_entity_poly.entity_id
_entity_poly.type
_entity_poly.pdbx_seq_one_letter_code
_entity_poly.pdbx_strand_id
1 'polypeptide(L)'
;MKKRDLKEAANLRPALMTSLNQHKSVTVNTLSRICSVLDCRIEDIMEFMPDETEKEADPERQRKLNKNVICGKERCGNEESL
;
A
#
# COMPACT_ATOMS: atom_id res chain seq x y z
N MET A 1 12.69 16.75 15.39
CA MET A 1 12.69 15.84 16.57
C MET A 1 13.65 14.68 16.33
N LYS A 2 14.36 14.23 17.36
CA LYS A 2 15.20 13.02 17.33
C LYS A 2 14.36 11.79 17.73
N LYS A 3 14.89 10.59 17.44
CA LYS A 3 14.24 9.30 17.74
C LYS A 3 13.81 9.15 19.22
N ARG A 4 14.60 9.70 20.14
CA ARG A 4 14.30 9.70 21.58
C ARG A 4 13.10 10.59 21.88
N ASP A 5 13.09 11.79 21.33
CA ASP A 5 12.02 12.76 21.51
C ASP A 5 10.68 12.20 21.02
N LEU A 6 10.65 11.51 19.88
CA LEU A 6 9.44 10.85 19.38
C LEU A 6 8.95 9.75 20.33
N LYS A 7 9.86 8.93 20.87
CA LYS A 7 9.51 7.88 21.83
C LYS A 7 8.86 8.47 23.08
N GLU A 8 9.40 9.57 23.59
CA GLU A 8 8.88 10.24 24.79
C GLU A 8 7.55 10.96 24.51
N ALA A 9 7.49 11.75 23.43
CA ALA A 9 6.28 12.48 23.04
C ALA A 9 5.10 11.56 22.70
N ALA A 10 5.35 10.46 21.97
CA ALA A 10 4.31 9.48 21.65
C ALA A 10 4.10 8.45 22.77
N ASN A 11 4.85 8.55 23.88
CA ASN A 11 4.84 7.64 25.03
C ASN A 11 4.98 6.15 24.63
N LEU A 12 5.85 5.88 23.66
CA LEU A 12 6.04 4.56 23.07
C LEU A 12 6.91 3.66 23.96
N ARG A 13 6.51 2.40 24.07
CA ARG A 13 7.31 1.39 24.76
C ARG A 13 8.62 1.15 23.99
N PRO A 14 9.74 0.86 24.66
CA PRO A 14 11.03 0.59 24.00
C PRO A 14 10.93 -0.55 22.98
N ALA A 15 10.22 -1.62 23.33
CA ALA A 15 10.01 -2.77 22.45
C ALA A 15 9.29 -2.38 21.15
N LEU A 16 8.34 -1.45 21.24
CA LEU A 16 7.58 -0.96 20.09
C LEU A 16 8.45 -0.13 19.16
N MET A 17 9.36 0.66 19.73
CA MET A 17 10.37 1.37 18.95
C MET A 17 11.32 0.40 18.22
N THR A 18 11.66 -0.73 18.82
CA THR A 18 12.45 -1.79 18.18
C THR A 18 11.67 -2.44 17.03
N SER A 19 10.39 -2.75 17.22
CA SER A 19 9.52 -3.29 16.15
C SER A 19 9.46 -2.37 14.93
N LEU A 20 9.34 -1.06 15.14
CA LEU A 20 9.37 -0.07 14.06
C LEU A 20 10.69 -0.07 13.30
N ASN A 21 11.85 -0.25 13.97
CA ASN A 21 13.14 -0.36 13.27
C ASN A 21 13.33 -1.69 12.53
N GLN A 22 12.64 -2.73 12.96
CA GLN A 22 12.74 -4.07 12.39
C GLN A 22 11.68 -4.33 11.31
N HIS A 23 10.97 -3.29 10.86
CA HIS A 23 9.87 -3.39 9.89
C HIS A 23 8.81 -4.44 10.28
N LYS A 24 8.57 -4.60 11.59
CA LYS A 24 7.55 -5.51 12.10
C LYS A 24 6.18 -4.86 12.03
N SER A 25 5.14 -5.69 12.01
CA SER A 25 3.76 -5.22 12.09
C SER A 25 3.53 -4.43 13.38
N VAL A 26 2.73 -3.37 13.26
CA VAL A 26 2.32 -2.51 14.37
C VAL A 26 0.80 -2.34 14.33
N THR A 27 0.23 -2.01 15.49
CA THR A 27 -1.21 -1.77 15.60
C THR A 27 -1.57 -0.37 15.14
N VAL A 28 -2.78 -0.20 14.60
CA VAL A 28 -3.31 1.12 14.19
C VAL A 28 -3.32 2.13 15.33
N ASN A 29 -3.56 1.68 16.57
CA ASN A 29 -3.49 2.54 17.76
C ASN A 29 -2.08 3.13 17.97
N THR A 30 -1.03 2.37 17.66
CA THR A 30 0.35 2.88 17.72
C THR A 30 0.55 3.97 16.68
N LEU A 31 0.10 3.74 15.45
CA LEU A 31 0.21 4.69 14.35
C LEU A 31 -0.54 5.98 14.68
N SER A 32 -1.76 5.88 15.20
CA SER A 32 -2.54 7.05 15.65
C SER A 32 -1.77 7.93 16.65
N ARG A 33 -1.11 7.33 17.64
CA ARG A 33 -0.29 8.08 18.62
C ARG A 33 0.90 8.79 17.98
N ILE A 34 1.54 8.16 17.00
CA ILE A 34 2.66 8.75 16.25
C ILE A 34 2.14 9.91 15.39
N CYS A 35 1.03 9.70 14.69
CA CYS A 35 0.35 10.71 13.89
C CYS A 35 -0.06 11.93 14.72
N SER A 36 -0.58 11.74 15.93
CA SER A 36 -0.93 12.85 16.83
C SER A 36 0.27 13.70 17.26
N VAL A 37 1.46 13.11 17.34
CA VAL A 37 2.68 13.84 17.73
C VAL A 37 3.35 14.51 16.53
N LEU A 38 3.24 13.90 15.35
CA LEU A 38 3.79 14.42 14.10
C LEU A 38 2.84 15.38 13.37
N ASP A 39 1.60 15.52 13.87
CA ASP A 39 0.52 16.29 13.23
C ASP A 39 0.30 15.86 11.77
N CYS A 40 0.26 14.55 11.54
CA CYS A 40 0.02 13.97 10.21
C CYS A 40 -1.22 13.07 10.19
N ARG A 41 -1.75 12.83 8.99
CA ARG A 41 -2.84 11.89 8.78
C ARG A 41 -2.28 10.48 8.59
N ILE A 42 -3.12 9.48 8.86
CA ILE A 42 -2.75 8.07 8.61
C ILE A 42 -2.49 7.80 7.12
N GLU A 43 -3.19 8.54 6.26
CA GLU A 43 -3.06 8.52 4.79
C GLU A 43 -1.68 9.00 4.31
N ASP A 44 -0.97 9.81 5.11
CA ASP A 44 0.36 10.33 4.74
C ASP A 44 1.48 9.30 4.99
N ILE A 45 1.21 8.23 5.74
CA ILE A 45 2.24 7.27 6.21
C ILE A 45 2.01 5.81 5.81
N MET A 46 0.80 5.46 5.37
CA MET A 46 0.44 4.10 4.95
C MET A 46 -0.05 4.09 3.51
N GLU A 47 0.51 3.18 2.71
CA GLU A 47 0.08 2.88 1.36
C GLU A 47 -0.23 1.38 1.26
N PHE A 48 -1.35 1.03 0.64
CA PHE A 48 -1.66 -0.35 0.32
C PHE A 48 -0.92 -0.74 -0.95
N MET A 49 0.09 -1.59 -0.80
CA MET A 49 0.77 -2.19 -1.95
C MET A 49 -0.06 -3.36 -2.44
N PRO A 50 -0.46 -3.41 -3.73
CA PRO A 50 -1.02 -4.63 -4.31
C PRO A 50 0.03 -5.75 -4.24
N ASP A 51 -0.43 -6.99 -4.07
CA ASP A 51 0.45 -8.15 -4.12
C ASP A 51 1.16 -8.19 -5.48
N GLU A 52 2.38 -8.74 -5.51
CA GLU A 52 3.27 -8.64 -6.68
C GLU A 52 2.70 -9.25 -7.97
N THR A 53 1.57 -9.94 -7.88
CA THR A 53 0.76 -10.46 -8.98
C THR A 53 -0.02 -9.39 -9.74
N GLU A 54 -0.12 -8.15 -9.23
CA GLU A 54 -0.92 -7.07 -9.81
C GLU A 54 -0.13 -5.77 -10.04
N LYS A 55 1.21 -5.86 -10.15
CA LYS A 55 2.07 -4.71 -10.50
C LYS A 55 1.99 -4.39 -12.00
N GLU A 56 0.82 -3.93 -12.45
CA GLU A 56 0.60 -3.31 -13.76
C GLU A 56 -0.12 -1.95 -13.64
N ALA A 57 0.45 -1.00 -12.90
CA ALA A 57 0.02 0.40 -12.98
C ALA A 57 1.12 1.38 -12.53
N ASP A 58 2.34 1.20 -13.06
CA ASP A 58 3.31 2.29 -13.18
C ASP A 58 3.46 2.63 -14.68
N PRO A 59 2.95 3.77 -15.17
CA PRO A 59 2.95 4.11 -16.59
C PRO A 59 4.35 4.37 -17.19
N GLU A 60 5.42 4.44 -16.39
CA GLU A 60 6.78 4.71 -16.87
C GLU A 60 7.56 3.42 -17.28
N ARG A 61 7.08 2.22 -16.94
CA ARG A 61 7.74 0.93 -17.27
C ARG A 61 7.21 0.20 -18.50
N GLN A 62 6.10 0.66 -19.11
CA GLN A 62 5.48 -0.02 -20.25
C GLN A 62 6.12 0.37 -21.60
N ARG A 63 7.35 -0.07 -21.90
CA ARG A 63 7.90 0.00 -23.27
C ARG A 63 8.38 -1.32 -23.87
N LYS A 64 8.13 -2.48 -23.25
CA LYS A 64 8.63 -3.76 -23.81
C LYS A 64 7.70 -4.98 -23.80
N LEU A 65 6.37 -4.82 -23.70
CA LEU A 65 5.46 -5.98 -23.80
C LEU A 65 4.32 -5.87 -24.83
N ASN A 66 4.41 -5.00 -25.85
CA ASN A 66 3.40 -4.94 -26.91
C ASN A 66 3.79 -5.73 -28.17
N LYS A 67 3.80 -7.06 -28.12
CA LYS A 67 3.67 -7.89 -29.33
C LYS A 67 2.91 -9.17 -29.04
N ASN A 68 1.58 -9.06 -28.98
CA ASN A 68 0.60 -9.95 -29.64
C ASN A 68 -0.74 -9.96 -28.89
N VAL A 69 -1.57 -8.95 -29.13
CA VAL A 69 -3.03 -9.08 -29.02
C VAL A 69 -3.61 -8.57 -30.34
N ILE A 70 -3.81 -9.49 -31.28
CA ILE A 70 -4.68 -9.30 -32.43
C ILE A 70 -5.50 -10.58 -32.55
N CYS A 71 -6.79 -10.40 -32.84
CA CYS A 71 -7.84 -11.38 -33.11
C CYS A 71 -8.63 -11.76 -31.84
N GLY A 72 -9.94 -11.52 -31.75
CA GLY A 72 -10.89 -11.12 -32.78
C GLY A 72 -12.24 -10.90 -32.12
N LYS A 73 -12.96 -9.95 -32.68
CA LYS A 73 -14.20 -9.36 -32.19
C LYS A 73 -15.34 -10.07 -32.89
N GLU A 74 -16.26 -10.69 -32.16
CA GLU A 74 -17.59 -10.98 -32.68
C GLU A 74 -18.61 -11.03 -31.53
N ARG A 75 -19.60 -10.17 -31.66
CA ARG A 75 -20.74 -9.95 -30.78
C ARG A 75 -21.98 -10.37 -31.59
N CYS A 76 -23.03 -10.82 -30.91
CA CYS A 76 -24.42 -11.13 -31.35
C CYS A 76 -24.72 -12.61 -31.09
N GLY A 77 -25.83 -13.03 -30.48
CA GLY A 77 -27.09 -12.38 -30.16
C GLY A 77 -28.21 -13.41 -30.37
N ASN A 78 -29.16 -13.45 -29.43
CA ASN A 78 -30.53 -14.02 -29.46
C ASN A 78 -30.76 -15.55 -29.58
N GLU A 79 -31.54 -16.02 -28.59
CA GLU A 79 -32.79 -16.80 -28.67
C GLU A 79 -32.87 -18.15 -29.42
N GLU A 80 -33.68 -19.04 -28.82
CA GLU A 80 -34.28 -20.27 -29.35
C GLU A 80 -33.36 -21.49 -29.61
N SER A 81 -33.55 -22.58 -28.87
CA SER A 81 -34.64 -23.55 -29.07
C SER A 81 -34.35 -24.88 -28.37
N LEU A 82 -35.38 -25.38 -27.67
CA LEU A 82 -35.60 -26.74 -27.12
C LEU A 82 -34.71 -27.25 -25.98
#